data_AF-A0A2C9KKJ2-F1
#
_entry.id   AF-A0A2C9KKJ2-F1
#
_cell.length_a   1.000
_cell.length_b   1.000
_cell.length_c   1.000
_cell.angle_alpha   90.00
_cell.angle_beta   90.00
_cell.angle_gamma   90.00
#
_symmetry.space_group_name_H-M   'P 1'
#
loop_
_entity.id
_entity.type
_entity.pdbx_description
1 polymer ?
#
loop_
_entity_poly.entity_id
_entity_poly.type
_entity_poly.pdbx_seq_one_letter_code
_entity_poly.pdbx_strand_id
1 'polypeptide(L)'
;MANNIIADGDHVIFKRDGTCRVFQIKPDRQAYFEKVKFTVNDLIGQQFGSTFKVDRGNLVKLSETKVLELEQVASEPGADNRNLLDSESNQKMRLEDIQKMKSDGLSGEKIIEELVENSETFDSKTSFSQAKYLKKKKKKHLQMFTVLRPTARLVMEIFSKEPAKICFLRPDTVSQILNFSNVMYGSNVAVVETCQGLVLACVLERLGGHGKVIHIVPNTSDTLCRLVVNTFLTYMLS
;
A
#
# COMPACT_ATOMS: atom_id res chain seq x y z
N MET A 1 21.72 -3.43 12.24
CA MET A 1 20.88 -3.33 11.02
C MET A 1 19.51 -3.81 11.43
N ALA A 2 18.48 -3.00 11.24
CA ALA A 2 17.14 -3.36 11.70
C ALA A 2 16.66 -4.66 11.04
N ASN A 3 16.04 -5.53 11.83
CA ASN A 3 15.61 -6.86 11.40
C ASN A 3 14.61 -6.73 10.23
N ASN A 4 14.95 -7.22 9.03
CA ASN A 4 14.10 -7.06 7.84
C ASN A 4 12.93 -8.06 7.77
N ILE A 5 12.69 -8.77 8.87
CA ILE A 5 11.68 -9.81 9.00
C ILE A 5 10.55 -9.26 9.87
N ILE A 6 9.32 -9.53 9.46
CA ILE A 6 8.10 -9.17 10.19
C ILE A 6 7.98 -10.08 11.42
N ALA A 7 7.83 -9.48 12.60
CA ALA A 7 7.67 -10.19 13.87
C ALA A 7 6.30 -9.93 14.51
N ASP A 8 5.99 -10.69 15.56
CA ASP A 8 4.87 -10.39 16.44
C ASP A 8 5.06 -9.03 17.13
N GLY A 9 4.00 -8.23 17.22
CA GLY A 9 3.99 -6.90 17.80
C GLY A 9 4.32 -5.78 16.81
N ASP A 10 4.92 -6.10 15.66
CA ASP A 10 5.32 -5.12 14.65
C ASP A 10 4.12 -4.33 14.12
N HIS A 11 4.35 -3.04 13.88
CA HIS A 11 3.46 -2.24 13.05
C HIS A 11 3.94 -2.33 11.61
N VAL A 12 3.01 -2.59 10.70
CA VAL A 12 3.28 -2.73 9.27
C VAL A 12 2.28 -1.90 8.47
N ILE A 13 2.66 -1.52 7.25
CA ILE A 13 1.79 -0.82 6.31
C ILE A 13 1.41 -1.78 5.19
N PHE A 14 0.10 -2.01 5.01
CA PHE A 14 -0.39 -2.66 3.80
C PHE A 14 -0.56 -1.60 2.72
N LYS A 15 0.16 -1.76 1.61
CA LYS A 15 0.08 -0.89 0.44
C LYS A 15 -0.48 -1.64 -0.75
N ARG A 16 -1.46 -1.02 -1.40
CA ARG A 16 -2.00 -1.47 -2.69
C ARG A 16 -2.38 -0.26 -3.52
N ASP A 17 -1.78 -0.12 -4.70
CA ASP A 17 -1.90 1.03 -5.59
C ASP A 17 -1.60 2.36 -4.85
N GLY A 18 -2.64 3.05 -4.39
CA GLY A 18 -2.57 4.30 -3.61
C GLY A 18 -3.31 4.22 -2.26
N THR A 19 -3.69 3.03 -1.82
CA THR A 19 -4.25 2.79 -0.48
C THR A 19 -3.15 2.24 0.40
N CYS A 20 -2.84 2.99 1.45
CA CYS A 20 -1.94 2.58 2.53
C CYS A 20 -2.74 2.56 3.84
N ARG A 21 -2.52 1.54 4.67
CA ARG A 21 -3.10 1.48 6.02
C ARG A 21 -2.17 0.75 6.98
N VAL A 22 -2.07 1.26 8.20
CA VAL A 22 -1.27 0.64 9.27
C VAL A 22 -2.05 -0.49 9.95
N PHE A 23 -1.36 -1.58 10.22
CA PHE A 23 -1.84 -2.70 11.03
C PHE A 23 -0.76 -3.10 12.03
N GLN A 24 -1.17 -3.50 13.23
CA GLN A 24 -0.28 -4.15 14.18
C GLN A 24 -0.44 -5.66 14.06
N ILE A 25 0.65 -6.35 13.80
CA ILE A 25 0.73 -7.80 13.67
C ILE A 25 0.68 -8.44 15.04
N LYS A 26 -0.29 -9.36 15.21
CA LYS A 26 -0.45 -10.20 16.40
C LYS A 26 -1.00 -11.55 15.95
N PRO A 27 -0.61 -12.67 16.60
CA PRO A 27 -1.19 -13.98 16.37
C PRO A 27 -2.72 -13.95 16.43
N ASP A 28 -3.35 -14.66 15.51
CA ASP A 28 -4.80 -14.87 15.36
C ASP A 28 -5.63 -13.60 15.14
N ARG A 29 -4.96 -12.47 14.92
CA ARG A 29 -5.63 -11.22 14.60
C ARG A 29 -6.13 -11.23 13.17
N GLN A 30 -7.41 -10.90 13.02
CA GLN A 30 -8.01 -10.67 11.71
C GLN A 30 -7.76 -9.22 11.28
N ALA A 31 -7.26 -9.04 10.06
CA ALA A 31 -7.13 -7.76 9.40
C ALA A 31 -8.24 -7.59 8.36
N TYR A 32 -8.71 -6.36 8.21
CA TYR A 32 -9.63 -5.97 7.16
C TYR A 32 -8.99 -4.88 6.30
N PHE A 33 -8.60 -5.23 5.09
CA PHE A 33 -7.95 -4.33 4.14
C PHE A 33 -8.76 -4.25 2.84
N GLU A 34 -9.14 -3.02 2.49
CA GLU A 34 -10.13 -2.70 1.46
C GLU A 34 -11.47 -3.41 1.64
N LYS A 35 -11.66 -4.58 1.01
CA LYS A 35 -12.92 -5.34 1.00
C LYS A 35 -12.73 -6.78 1.44
N VAL A 36 -11.57 -7.09 2.02
CA VAL A 36 -11.13 -8.46 2.27
C VAL A 36 -10.70 -8.61 3.71
N LYS A 37 -11.15 -9.71 4.30
CA LYS A 37 -10.81 -10.12 5.66
C LYS A 37 -9.86 -11.32 5.59
N PHE A 38 -8.78 -11.29 6.35
CA PHE A 38 -7.79 -12.36 6.40
C PHE A 38 -7.06 -12.38 7.76
N THR A 39 -6.42 -13.49 8.08
CA THR A 39 -5.55 -13.64 9.26
C THR A 39 -4.13 -13.19 8.94
N VAL A 40 -3.44 -12.57 9.90
CA VAL A 40 -2.08 -12.03 9.68
C VAL A 40 -0.95 -13.01 10.03
N ASN A 41 -1.27 -14.23 10.46
CA ASN A 41 -0.30 -15.22 10.94
C ASN A 41 0.79 -15.52 9.90
N ASP A 42 0.41 -15.67 8.63
CA ASP A 42 1.32 -16.00 7.53
C ASP A 42 2.31 -14.87 7.17
N LEU A 43 2.15 -13.68 7.76
CA LEU A 43 3.07 -12.56 7.59
C LEU A 43 4.29 -12.68 8.51
N ILE A 44 4.15 -13.33 9.67
CA ILE A 44 5.23 -13.47 10.66
C ILE A 44 6.33 -14.34 10.05
N GLY A 45 7.58 -13.88 10.17
CA GLY A 45 8.74 -14.55 9.57
C GLY A 45 8.98 -14.18 8.10
N GLN A 46 8.11 -13.41 7.47
CA GLN A 46 8.30 -12.94 6.08
C GLN A 46 9.06 -11.62 6.05
N GLN A 47 9.73 -11.36 4.93
CA GLN A 47 10.48 -10.11 4.75
C GLN A 47 9.54 -8.94 4.45
N PHE A 48 9.84 -7.76 5.00
CA PHE A 48 9.24 -6.52 4.55
C PHE A 48 9.50 -6.31 3.05
N GLY A 49 8.50 -5.78 2.34
CA GLY A 49 8.49 -5.68 0.88
C GLY A 49 7.84 -6.88 0.18
N SER A 50 7.55 -7.97 0.89
CA SER A 50 6.84 -9.12 0.31
C SER A 50 5.41 -8.75 -0.09
N THR A 51 4.98 -9.27 -1.25
CA THR A 51 3.61 -9.11 -1.76
C THR A 51 2.81 -10.38 -1.53
N PHE A 52 1.57 -10.22 -1.07
CA PHE A 52 0.66 -11.32 -0.76
C PHE A 52 -0.63 -11.17 -1.55
N LYS A 53 -1.19 -12.30 -1.95
CA LYS A 53 -2.55 -12.43 -2.49
C LYS A 53 -3.44 -13.01 -1.41
N VAL A 54 -4.64 -12.47 -1.26
CA VAL A 54 -5.66 -13.11 -0.44
C VAL A 54 -6.41 -14.13 -1.29
N ASP A 55 -6.41 -15.38 -0.86
CA ASP A 55 -7.18 -16.47 -1.47
C ASP A 55 -8.06 -17.12 -0.41
N ARG A 56 -9.38 -16.97 -0.56
CA ARG A 56 -10.41 -17.51 0.37
C ARG A 56 -10.14 -17.19 1.85
N GLY A 57 -9.56 -16.02 2.13
CA GLY A 57 -9.25 -15.54 3.48
C GLY A 57 -7.84 -15.91 3.99
N ASN A 58 -7.10 -16.74 3.26
CA ASN A 58 -5.72 -17.10 3.55
C ASN A 58 -4.75 -16.22 2.77
N LEU A 59 -3.55 -16.00 3.31
CA LEU A 59 -2.52 -15.23 2.64
C LEU A 59 -1.55 -16.15 1.92
N VAL A 60 -1.39 -15.90 0.62
CA VAL A 60 -0.41 -16.60 -0.21
C VAL A 60 0.65 -15.60 -0.63
N LYS A 61 1.90 -15.85 -0.22
CA LYS A 61 3.05 -15.04 -0.65
C LYS A 61 3.29 -15.26 -2.15
N LEU A 62 3.46 -14.16 -2.89
CA LEU A 62 3.84 -14.21 -4.29
C LEU A 62 5.37 -14.10 -4.43
N SER A 63 5.93 -14.84 -5.38
CA SER A 63 7.32 -14.66 -5.80
C SER A 63 7.47 -13.36 -6.60
N GLU A 64 8.67 -12.77 -6.60
CA GLU A 64 8.95 -11.56 -7.38
C GLU A 64 8.69 -11.77 -8.88
N THR A 65 9.10 -12.93 -9.42
CA THR A 65 8.81 -13.31 -10.81
C THR A 65 7.31 -13.28 -11.10
N LYS A 66 6.49 -13.86 -10.22
CA LYS A 66 5.04 -13.88 -10.41
C LYS A 66 4.43 -12.49 -10.32
N VAL A 67 4.98 -11.60 -9.49
CA VAL A 67 4.54 -10.19 -9.45
C VAL A 67 4.87 -9.49 -10.77
N LEU A 68 6.07 -9.69 -11.32
CA LEU A 68 6.49 -9.10 -12.60
C LEU A 68 5.67 -9.63 -13.78
N GLU A 69 5.40 -10.94 -13.82
CA GLU A 69 4.51 -11.56 -14.81
C GLU A 69 3.09 -10.97 -14.73
N LEU A 70 2.60 -10.74 -13.50
CA LEU A 70 1.32 -10.07 -13.28
C LEU A 70 1.34 -8.59 -13.65
N GLU A 71 2.49 -7.96 -13.92
CA GLU A 71 2.59 -6.58 -14.39
C GLU A 71 2.73 -6.50 -15.91
N GLN A 72 3.48 -7.42 -16.52
CA GLN A 72 3.70 -7.50 -17.97
C GLN A 72 2.50 -8.12 -18.69
N VAL A 73 2.26 -7.72 -19.94
CA VAL A 73 1.39 -8.44 -20.88
C VAL A 73 1.97 -8.29 -22.27
N ALA A 74 2.22 -9.43 -22.93
CA ALA A 74 2.50 -9.49 -24.36
C ALA A 74 1.17 -9.66 -25.11
N SER A 75 0.87 -8.73 -26.02
CA SER A 75 -0.25 -8.80 -26.94
C SER A 75 0.17 -8.08 -28.22
N GLU A 76 -0.27 -8.56 -29.38
CA GLU A 76 -0.09 -7.83 -30.62
C GLU A 76 -1.06 -6.63 -30.64
N PRO A 77 -0.56 -5.39 -30.74
CA PRO A 77 -1.40 -4.21 -30.61
C PRO A 77 -1.93 -3.73 -31.97
N GLY A 78 -3.16 -3.20 -31.96
CA GLY A 78 -3.67 -2.38 -33.05
C GLY A 78 -2.94 -1.03 -33.16
N ALA A 79 -3.05 -0.37 -34.31
CA ALA A 79 -2.38 0.90 -34.57
C ALA A 79 -3.16 2.13 -34.06
N ASP A 80 -4.49 2.13 -34.22
CA ASP A 80 -5.33 3.28 -33.87
C ASP A 80 -6.76 2.86 -33.49
N ASN A 81 -7.60 3.84 -33.15
CA ASN A 81 -8.96 3.66 -32.66
C ASN A 81 -10.05 4.05 -33.66
N ARG A 82 -9.73 4.29 -34.95
CA ARG A 82 -10.69 4.88 -35.91
C ARG A 82 -11.93 4.01 -36.16
N ASN A 83 -11.79 2.69 -36.00
CA ASN A 83 -12.84 1.70 -36.20
C ASN A 83 -13.44 1.18 -34.87
N LEU A 84 -13.03 1.73 -33.72
CA LEU A 84 -13.56 1.32 -32.43
C LEU A 84 -14.88 2.05 -32.16
N LEU A 85 -15.98 1.30 -32.16
CA LEU A 85 -17.31 1.81 -31.83
C LEU A 85 -17.65 1.44 -30.38
N ASP A 86 -18.25 2.38 -29.65
CA ASP A 86 -18.74 2.11 -28.30
C ASP A 86 -20.10 1.39 -28.38
N SER A 87 -20.11 0.13 -27.95
CA SER A 87 -21.28 -0.75 -27.98
C SER A 87 -21.29 -1.63 -26.75
N GLU A 88 -22.48 -1.92 -26.22
CA GLU A 88 -22.67 -2.87 -25.12
C GLU A 88 -22.25 -4.30 -25.50
N SER A 89 -22.22 -4.63 -26.79
CA SER A 89 -21.76 -5.93 -27.30
C SER A 89 -20.26 -6.16 -27.19
N ASN A 90 -19.47 -5.10 -26.94
CA ASN A 90 -18.00 -5.17 -26.90
C ASN A 90 -17.44 -6.08 -25.79
N GLN A 91 -18.27 -6.42 -24.80
CA GLN A 91 -17.96 -7.38 -23.76
C GLN A 91 -19.10 -8.40 -23.69
N LYS A 92 -18.79 -9.65 -24.07
CA LYS A 92 -19.81 -10.71 -24.17
C LYS A 92 -20.28 -11.22 -22.81
N MET A 93 -19.46 -11.09 -21.77
CA MET A 93 -19.81 -11.54 -20.42
C MET A 93 -20.60 -10.51 -19.61
N ARG A 94 -21.63 -10.99 -18.91
CA ARG A 94 -22.46 -10.17 -18.03
C ARG A 94 -21.91 -10.10 -16.62
N LEU A 95 -22.48 -9.20 -15.82
CA LEU A 95 -22.14 -9.06 -14.40
C LEU A 95 -22.40 -10.35 -13.62
N GLU A 96 -23.49 -11.04 -13.94
CA GLU A 96 -23.92 -12.30 -13.31
C GLU A 96 -22.88 -13.40 -13.51
N ASP A 97 -22.33 -13.53 -14.72
CA ASP A 97 -21.27 -14.50 -15.03
C ASP A 97 -20.01 -14.24 -14.18
N ILE A 98 -19.61 -12.96 -14.07
CA ILE A 98 -18.45 -12.56 -13.26
C ILE A 98 -18.70 -12.83 -11.77
N GLN A 99 -19.92 -12.64 -11.28
CA GLN A 99 -20.28 -12.97 -9.91
C GLN A 99 -20.24 -14.48 -9.68
N LYS A 100 -20.76 -15.26 -10.62
CA LYS A 100 -20.72 -16.72 -10.58
C LYS A 100 -19.28 -17.24 -10.52
N MET A 101 -18.39 -16.77 -11.41
CA MET A 101 -16.97 -17.12 -11.37
C MET A 101 -16.31 -16.83 -10.01
N LYS A 102 -16.67 -15.71 -9.38
CA LYS A 102 -16.16 -15.37 -8.03
C LYS A 102 -16.71 -16.31 -6.96
N SER A 103 -17.99 -16.64 -7.02
CA SER A 103 -18.64 -17.59 -6.11
C SER A 103 -18.09 -19.00 -6.25
N ASP A 104 -17.81 -19.42 -7.48
CA ASP A 104 -17.15 -20.69 -7.82
C ASP A 104 -15.66 -20.71 -7.38
N GLY A 105 -15.14 -19.56 -6.95
CA GLY A 105 -13.80 -19.42 -6.42
C GLY A 105 -12.72 -19.46 -7.49
N LEU A 106 -13.04 -19.04 -8.73
CA LEU A 106 -12.02 -18.83 -9.75
C LEU A 106 -11.04 -17.73 -9.32
N SER A 107 -9.77 -17.95 -9.63
CA SER A 107 -8.73 -16.96 -9.36
C SER A 107 -8.96 -15.68 -10.17
N GLY A 108 -8.59 -14.53 -9.60
CA GLY A 108 -8.66 -13.25 -10.30
C GLY A 108 -7.89 -13.20 -11.63
N GLU A 109 -6.82 -13.99 -11.76
CA GLU A 109 -6.04 -14.17 -13.00
C GLU A 109 -6.93 -14.73 -14.12
N LYS A 110 -7.54 -15.91 -13.90
CA LYS A 110 -8.48 -16.53 -14.83
C LYS A 110 -9.67 -15.64 -15.19
N ILE A 111 -10.20 -14.88 -14.22
CA ILE A 111 -11.29 -13.93 -14.50
C ILE A 111 -10.84 -12.83 -15.48
N ILE A 112 -9.57 -12.40 -15.40
CA ILE A 112 -9.02 -11.40 -16.31
C ILE A 112 -8.79 -12.00 -17.70
N GLU A 113 -8.27 -13.21 -17.79
CA GLU A 113 -8.11 -13.96 -19.05
C GLU A 113 -9.45 -14.08 -19.76
N GLU A 114 -10.48 -14.58 -19.08
CA GLU A 114 -11.83 -14.72 -19.63
C GLU A 114 -12.42 -13.35 -20.07
N LEU A 115 -12.15 -12.28 -19.32
CA LEU A 115 -12.58 -10.92 -19.68
C LEU A 115 -11.86 -10.32 -20.89
N VAL A 116 -10.66 -10.81 -21.20
CA VAL A 116 -9.89 -10.43 -22.38
C VAL A 116 -10.38 -11.23 -23.58
N GLU A 117 -10.49 -12.55 -23.45
CA GLU A 117 -10.97 -13.45 -24.50
C GLU A 117 -12.40 -13.10 -24.96
N ASN A 118 -13.26 -12.66 -24.04
CA ASN A 118 -14.64 -12.25 -24.36
C ASN A 118 -14.77 -10.76 -24.76
N SER A 119 -13.66 -10.06 -25.01
CA SER A 119 -13.69 -8.66 -25.47
C SER A 119 -13.41 -8.53 -26.96
N GLU A 120 -14.43 -8.12 -27.73
CA GLU A 120 -14.33 -7.98 -29.19
C GLU A 120 -13.35 -6.89 -29.64
N THR A 121 -13.06 -5.94 -28.76
CA THR A 121 -12.24 -4.76 -29.06
C THR A 121 -10.86 -4.81 -28.43
N PHE A 122 -10.47 -5.91 -27.77
CA PHE A 122 -9.19 -5.94 -27.06
C PHE A 122 -8.00 -5.98 -28.02
N ASP A 123 -8.04 -6.85 -29.03
CA ASP A 123 -6.92 -7.03 -29.97
C ASP A 123 -6.71 -5.82 -30.88
N SER A 124 -7.80 -5.13 -31.25
CA SER A 124 -7.76 -3.92 -32.07
C SER A 124 -7.30 -2.67 -31.33
N LYS A 125 -7.13 -2.73 -30.00
CA LYS A 125 -6.62 -1.61 -29.20
C LYS A 125 -5.11 -1.45 -29.36
N THR A 126 -4.67 -0.21 -29.22
CA THR A 126 -3.25 0.12 -29.10
C THR A 126 -2.62 -0.51 -27.86
N SER A 127 -1.30 -0.71 -27.87
CA SER A 127 -0.54 -1.29 -26.75
C SER A 127 -0.82 -0.56 -25.43
N PHE A 128 -0.83 0.77 -25.44
CA PHE A 128 -1.17 1.58 -24.27
C PHE A 128 -2.62 1.38 -23.80
N SER A 129 -3.55 1.19 -24.73
CA SER A 129 -4.97 0.96 -24.42
C SER A 129 -5.20 -0.44 -23.84
N GLN A 130 -4.53 -1.46 -24.37
CA GLN A 130 -4.50 -2.82 -23.82
C GLN A 130 -3.92 -2.82 -22.40
N ALA A 131 -2.73 -2.22 -22.21
CA ALA A 131 -2.08 -2.11 -20.91
C ALA A 131 -2.96 -1.35 -19.89
N LYS A 132 -3.60 -0.25 -20.30
CA LYS A 132 -4.55 0.50 -19.47
C LYS A 132 -5.79 -0.34 -19.09
N TYR A 133 -6.34 -1.10 -20.04
CA TYR A 133 -7.47 -2.01 -19.79
C TYR A 133 -7.09 -3.07 -18.76
N LEU A 134 -5.96 -3.75 -18.97
CA LEU A 134 -5.47 -4.81 -18.10
C LEU A 134 -5.15 -4.28 -16.70
N LYS A 135 -4.48 -3.13 -16.59
CA LYS A 135 -4.22 -2.48 -15.29
C LYS A 135 -5.53 -2.23 -14.52
N LYS A 136 -6.59 -1.80 -15.20
CA LYS A 136 -7.92 -1.62 -14.60
C LYS A 136 -8.54 -2.94 -14.13
N LYS A 137 -8.43 -4.02 -14.92
CA LYS A 137 -8.94 -5.35 -14.56
C LYS A 137 -8.14 -6.00 -13.44
N LYS A 138 -6.81 -5.99 -13.52
CA LYS A 138 -5.87 -6.43 -12.47
C LYS A 138 -6.18 -5.74 -11.14
N LYS A 139 -6.30 -4.40 -11.14
CA LYS A 139 -6.69 -3.64 -9.94
C LYS A 139 -8.02 -4.10 -9.32
N LYS A 140 -9.02 -4.47 -10.15
CA LYS A 140 -10.35 -4.88 -9.68
C LYS A 140 -10.42 -6.34 -9.20
N HIS A 141 -9.69 -7.24 -9.86
CA HIS A 141 -9.84 -8.69 -9.68
C HIS A 141 -8.68 -9.36 -8.94
N LEU A 142 -7.49 -8.76 -8.93
CA LEU A 142 -6.35 -9.25 -8.13
C LEU A 142 -6.32 -8.54 -6.78
N GLN A 143 -6.64 -9.28 -5.72
CA GLN A 143 -6.56 -8.81 -4.34
C GLN A 143 -5.16 -9.06 -3.79
N MET A 144 -4.19 -8.31 -4.30
CA MET A 144 -2.79 -8.35 -3.83
C MET A 144 -2.39 -7.07 -3.13
N PHE A 145 -1.54 -7.17 -2.12
CA PHE A 145 -0.99 -6.04 -1.39
C PHE A 145 0.44 -6.33 -0.94
N THR A 146 1.23 -5.27 -0.79
CA THR A 146 2.61 -5.35 -0.31
C THR A 146 2.67 -4.94 1.15
N VAL A 147 3.40 -5.71 1.96
CA VAL A 147 3.60 -5.40 3.38
C VAL A 147 4.89 -4.61 3.52
N LEU A 148 4.78 -3.35 3.91
CA LEU A 148 5.89 -2.41 4.00
C LEU A 148 6.18 -2.06 5.45
N ARG A 149 7.45 -1.76 5.70
CA ARG A 149 7.88 -1.19 6.96
C ARG A 149 7.33 0.23 7.09
N PRO A 150 6.79 0.63 8.26
CA PRO A 150 6.44 2.02 8.49
C PRO A 150 7.66 2.92 8.33
N THR A 151 7.53 3.93 7.47
CA THR A 151 8.47 5.04 7.34
C THR A 151 7.67 6.32 7.37
N ALA A 152 8.28 7.42 7.77
CA ALA A 152 7.63 8.72 7.79
C ALA A 152 7.04 9.05 6.40
N ARG A 153 7.76 8.74 5.32
CA ARG A 153 7.27 8.87 3.94
C ARG A 153 5.95 8.13 3.70
N LEU A 154 5.86 6.86 4.09
CA LEU A 154 4.65 6.05 3.87
C LEU A 154 3.51 6.50 4.78
N VAL A 155 3.80 6.97 6.00
CA VAL A 155 2.80 7.57 6.89
C VAL A 155 2.20 8.84 6.28
N MET A 156 3.01 9.68 5.62
CA MET A 156 2.48 10.82 4.86
C MET A 156 1.53 10.40 3.74
N GLU A 157 1.82 9.30 3.02
CA GLU A 157 0.91 8.77 2.01
C GLU A 157 -0.45 8.38 2.62
N ILE A 158 -0.48 7.87 3.85
CA ILE A 158 -1.74 7.55 4.55
C ILE A 158 -2.55 8.83 4.79
N PHE A 159 -1.89 9.89 5.29
CA PHE A 159 -2.54 11.18 5.55
C PHE A 159 -2.94 11.94 4.29
N SER A 160 -2.49 11.54 3.09
CA SER A 160 -2.98 12.14 1.83
C SER A 160 -4.50 12.05 1.66
N LYS A 161 -5.16 11.09 2.32
CA LYS A 161 -6.63 10.94 2.35
C LYS A 161 -7.32 11.88 3.35
N GLU A 162 -6.60 12.35 4.36
CA GLU A 162 -7.10 13.24 5.41
C GLU A 162 -6.06 14.35 5.71
N PRO A 163 -5.71 15.19 4.72
CA PRO A 163 -4.56 16.11 4.82
C PRO A 163 -4.74 17.18 5.91
N ALA A 164 -5.98 17.50 6.27
CA ALA A 164 -6.28 18.42 7.37
C ALA A 164 -5.69 17.95 8.71
N LYS A 165 -5.54 16.63 8.93
CA LYS A 165 -4.93 16.08 10.16
C LYS A 165 -3.46 16.43 10.31
N ILE A 166 -2.80 16.77 9.20
CA ILE A 166 -1.36 17.11 9.17
C ILE A 166 -1.13 18.52 8.62
N CYS A 167 -2.08 19.44 8.86
CA CYS A 167 -2.00 20.83 8.40
C CYS A 167 -1.71 20.98 6.89
N PHE A 168 -2.18 20.02 6.08
CA PHE A 168 -1.94 19.96 4.64
C PHE A 168 -0.44 19.91 4.25
N LEU A 169 0.42 19.44 5.15
CA LEU A 169 1.84 19.28 4.86
C LEU A 169 2.07 18.24 3.76
N ARG A 170 2.83 18.63 2.74
CA ARG A 170 3.27 17.74 1.66
C ARG A 170 4.68 17.20 1.92
N PRO A 171 5.05 16.05 1.31
CA PRO A 171 6.38 15.45 1.51
C PRO A 171 7.56 16.37 1.21
N ASP A 172 7.44 17.21 0.17
CA ASP A 172 8.45 18.19 -0.20
C ASP A 172 8.62 19.27 0.87
N THR A 173 7.51 19.79 1.42
CA THR A 173 7.53 20.78 2.50
C THR A 173 8.18 20.23 3.76
N VAL A 174 7.83 19.01 4.16
CA VAL A 174 8.43 18.35 5.33
C VAL A 174 9.92 18.11 5.10
N SER A 175 10.33 17.73 3.90
CA SER A 175 11.75 17.57 3.55
C SER A 175 12.52 18.88 3.71
N GLN A 176 11.94 20.01 3.27
CA GLN A 176 12.54 21.33 3.43
C GLN A 176 12.63 21.74 4.91
N ILE A 177 11.58 21.50 5.70
CA ILE A 177 11.58 21.78 7.14
C ILE A 177 12.76 21.05 7.80
N LEU A 178 12.89 19.74 7.58
CA LEU A 178 13.95 18.95 8.21
C LEU A 178 15.36 19.38 7.75
N ASN A 179 15.51 19.80 6.50
CA ASN A 179 16.79 20.27 5.96
C ASN A 179 17.16 21.65 6.49
N PHE A 180 16.23 22.61 6.49
CA PHE A 180 16.47 23.95 7.04
C PHE A 180 16.68 23.94 8.56
N SER A 181 16.05 23.02 9.27
CA SER A 181 16.30 22.82 10.70
C SER A 181 17.60 22.07 10.99
N ASN A 182 18.32 21.60 9.96
CA ASN A 182 19.59 20.87 10.08
C ASN A 182 19.52 19.69 11.08
N VAL A 183 18.41 18.96 11.06
CA VAL A 183 18.23 17.79 11.94
C VAL A 183 19.17 16.70 11.46
N MET A 184 20.09 16.28 12.32
CA MET A 184 21.13 15.29 12.00
C MET A 184 21.31 14.30 13.16
N TYR A 185 22.05 13.23 12.91
CA TYR A 185 22.48 12.28 13.94
C TYR A 185 23.03 13.00 15.19
N GLY A 186 22.50 12.68 16.37
CA GLY A 186 22.97 13.22 17.64
C GLY A 186 22.47 14.64 17.98
N SER A 187 21.66 15.28 17.12
CA SER A 187 21.10 16.61 17.39
C SER A 187 20.17 16.62 18.61
N ASN A 188 20.14 17.76 19.31
CA ASN A 188 19.12 18.07 20.31
C ASN A 188 18.07 18.98 19.67
N VAL A 189 16.85 18.48 19.49
CA VAL A 189 15.81 19.14 18.69
C VAL A 189 14.56 19.38 19.55
N ALA A 190 13.99 20.57 19.50
CA ALA A 190 12.65 20.82 20.02
C ALA A 190 11.64 20.74 18.87
N VAL A 191 10.55 20.00 19.07
CA VAL A 191 9.46 19.86 18.10
C VAL A 191 8.19 20.41 18.73
N VAL A 192 7.50 21.27 18.01
CA VAL A 192 6.15 21.75 18.34
C VAL A 192 5.29 21.46 17.11
N GLU A 193 4.29 20.61 17.25
CA GLU A 193 3.39 20.30 16.13
C GLU A 193 1.97 19.99 16.58
N THR A 194 1.05 20.06 15.63
CA THR A 194 -0.33 19.57 15.73
C THR A 194 -0.67 18.60 14.58
N CYS A 195 0.35 17.99 13.97
CA CYS A 195 0.24 17.12 12.80
C CYS A 195 0.21 15.62 13.17
N GLN A 196 -0.44 15.26 14.29
CA GLN A 196 -0.61 13.86 14.74
C GLN A 196 0.70 13.09 14.98
N GLY A 197 1.77 13.79 15.36
CA GLY A 197 3.09 13.18 15.55
C GLY A 197 3.90 13.00 14.25
N LEU A 198 3.42 13.48 13.09
CA LEU A 198 4.10 13.26 11.82
C LEU A 198 5.48 13.92 11.76
N VAL A 199 5.59 15.19 12.16
CA VAL A 199 6.86 15.92 12.13
C VAL A 199 7.82 15.32 13.16
N LEU A 200 7.32 14.94 14.33
CA LEU A 200 8.07 14.20 15.33
C LEU A 200 8.61 12.88 14.78
N ALA A 201 7.79 12.10 14.07
CA ALA A 201 8.21 10.85 13.43
C ALA A 201 9.37 11.09 12.45
N CYS A 202 9.25 12.11 11.60
CA CYS A 202 10.28 12.50 10.64
C CYS A 202 11.61 12.88 11.33
N VAL A 203 11.53 13.65 12.42
CA VAL A 203 12.71 14.04 13.22
C VAL A 203 13.35 12.81 13.84
N LEU A 204 12.56 11.96 14.50
CA LEU A 204 13.03 10.73 15.12
C LEU A 204 13.70 9.82 14.10
N GLU A 205 13.08 9.57 12.94
CA GLU A 205 13.64 8.75 11.87
C GLU A 205 15.00 9.28 11.40
N ARG A 206 15.17 10.61 11.29
CA ARG A 206 16.44 11.23 10.87
C ARG A 206 17.51 11.21 11.95
N LEU A 207 17.12 11.27 13.23
CA LEU A 207 18.05 11.12 14.36
C LEU A 207 18.58 9.68 14.48
N GLY A 208 17.82 8.69 14.00
CA GLY A 208 18.24 7.29 13.96
C GLY A 208 18.54 6.71 15.34
N GLY A 209 17.82 7.14 16.38
CA GLY A 209 18.02 6.70 17.77
C GLY A 209 19.08 7.46 18.56
N HIS A 210 19.75 8.45 17.96
CA HIS A 210 20.81 9.23 18.60
C HIS A 210 20.47 10.72 18.70
N GLY A 211 20.66 11.30 19.90
CA GLY A 211 20.35 12.70 20.19
C GLY A 211 19.26 12.83 21.24
N LYS A 212 18.62 13.99 21.31
CA LYS A 212 17.48 14.23 22.22
C LYS A 212 16.38 14.99 21.50
N VAL A 213 15.14 14.60 21.73
CA VAL A 213 13.97 15.33 21.24
C VAL A 213 13.14 15.81 22.42
N ILE A 214 12.84 17.11 22.44
CA ILE A 214 11.85 17.70 23.34
C ILE A 214 10.60 17.94 22.50
N HIS A 215 9.56 17.13 22.69
CA HIS A 215 8.29 17.35 22.03
C HIS A 215 7.38 18.18 22.95
N ILE A 216 7.02 19.38 22.49
CA ILE A 216 6.13 20.30 23.20
C ILE A 216 4.72 20.09 22.66
N VAL A 217 3.89 19.40 23.43
CA VAL A 217 2.51 19.10 23.05
C VAL A 217 1.60 20.17 23.64
N PRO A 218 0.79 20.87 22.82
CA PRO A 218 -0.08 21.94 23.33
C PRO A 218 -1.21 21.41 24.23
N ASN A 219 -1.63 20.16 24.05
CA ASN A 219 -2.72 19.52 24.83
C ASN A 219 -2.35 18.09 25.24
N THR A 220 -2.84 17.62 26.39
CA THR A 220 -2.53 16.29 26.96
C THR A 220 -3.14 15.09 26.22
N SER A 221 -3.99 15.32 25.21
CA SER A 221 -4.88 14.30 24.61
C SER A 221 -4.41 13.68 23.30
N ASP A 222 -3.21 13.99 22.79
CA ASP A 222 -2.75 13.43 21.50
C ASP A 222 -2.29 11.96 21.63
N THR A 223 -3.25 11.06 21.65
CA THR A 223 -3.08 9.59 21.73
C THR A 223 -2.40 9.02 20.49
N LEU A 224 -2.56 9.64 19.32
CA LEU A 224 -1.90 9.21 18.07
C LEU A 224 -0.42 9.57 18.10
N CYS A 225 -0.06 10.74 18.61
CA CYS A 225 1.34 11.10 18.83
C CYS A 225 2.04 10.09 19.77
N ARG A 226 1.37 9.60 20.81
CA ARG A 226 1.92 8.55 21.69
C ARG A 226 2.13 7.21 20.96
N LEU A 227 1.23 6.84 20.06
CA LEU A 227 1.39 5.63 19.24
C LEU A 227 2.58 5.75 18.28
N VAL A 228 2.76 6.92 17.67
CA VAL A 228 3.92 7.23 16.82
C VAL A 228 5.20 7.11 17.62
N VAL A 229 5.26 7.74 18.80
CA VAL A 229 6.41 7.63 19.71
C VAL A 229 6.70 6.17 20.06
N ASN A 230 5.70 5.40 20.45
CA ASN A 230 5.90 3.98 20.78
C ASN A 230 6.38 3.17 19.57
N THR A 231 5.81 3.39 18.39
CA THR A 231 6.17 2.64 17.19
C THR A 231 7.60 2.94 16.75
N PHE A 232 8.01 4.21 16.75
CA PHE A 232 9.35 4.62 16.34
C PHE A 232 10.40 4.36 17.44
N LEU A 233 10.07 4.49 18.73
CA LEU A 233 10.99 4.15 19.82
C LEU A 233 11.26 2.65 19.90
N THR A 234 10.23 1.79 19.79
CA THR A 234 10.44 0.34 19.79
C THR A 234 11.28 -0.10 18.60
N TYR A 235 11.11 0.56 17.45
CA TYR A 235 11.88 0.26 16.23
C TYR A 235 13.31 0.81 16.23
N MET A 236 13.59 1.95 16.86
CA MET A 236 14.93 2.55 16.88
C MET A 236 15.81 2.12 18.06
N LEU A 237 15.22 1.53 19.11
CA LEU A 237 15.93 1.02 20.28
C LEU A 237 16.19 -0.50 20.24
N SER A 238 15.76 -1.19 19.16
CA SER A 238 16.04 -2.60 18.88
C SER A 238 17.08 -2.79 17.78
#